data_AF-A0A6L6PUM5-F1
#
_entry.id   AF-A0A6L6PUM5-F1
#
_cell.length_a   1.000
_cell.length_b   1.000
_cell.length_c   1.000
_cell.angle_alpha   90.00
_cell.angle_beta   90.00
_cell.angle_gamma   90.00
#
_symmetry.space_group_name_H-M   'P 1'
#
loop_
_entity.id
_entity.type
_entity.pdbx_description
1 polymer ?
#
loop_
_entity_poly.entity_id
_entity_poly.type
_entity_poly.pdbx_seq_one_letter_code
_entity_poly.pdbx_strand_id
1 'polypeptide(L)' 'MDEQEEVTIDGVSYRVDELSEEARTQVTNIKFVDNEIATLNARLAVYATARKAYENALRLAMPRSLQ' A
#
# COMPACT_ATOMS: atom_id res chain seq x y z
N MET A 1 -6.43 23.23 -23.68
CA MET A 1 -5.23 22.96 -22.87
C MET A 1 -4.99 21.49 -23.04
N ASP A 2 -3.91 21.10 -23.70
CA ASP A 2 -3.57 19.69 -23.86
C ASP A 2 -3.04 19.21 -22.51
N GLU A 3 -3.91 18.58 -21.72
CA GLU A 3 -3.47 17.85 -20.52
C GLU A 3 -2.69 16.62 -20.99
N GLN A 4 -1.37 16.74 -20.91
CA GLN A 4 -0.46 15.64 -21.21
C GLN A 4 -0.42 14.73 -19.99
N GLU A 5 -0.92 13.51 -20.15
CA GLU A 5 -0.94 12.53 -19.09
C GLU A 5 0.50 12.10 -18.78
N GLU A 6 0.95 12.36 -17.56
CA GLU A 6 2.26 11.96 -17.07
C GLU A 6 2.10 10.85 -16.03
N VAL A 7 3.03 9.89 -16.07
CA VAL A 7 3.13 8.84 -15.07
C VAL A 7 4.50 8.85 -14.41
N THR A 8 4.50 8.90 -13.08
CA THR A 8 5.73 8.80 -12.30
C THR A 8 5.96 7.35 -11.88
N ILE A 9 7.11 6.78 -12.29
CA ILE A 9 7.56 5.44 -11.89
C ILE A 9 8.96 5.61 -11.32
N ASP A 10 9.21 5.07 -10.12
CA ASP A 10 10.50 5.17 -9.41
C ASP A 10 11.04 6.62 -9.27
N GLY A 11 10.15 7.59 -9.16
CA GLY A 11 10.51 9.01 -9.04
C GLY A 11 10.87 9.70 -10.37
N VAL A 12 10.77 9.00 -11.49
CA VAL A 12 10.95 9.55 -12.84
C VAL A 12 9.58 9.76 -13.48
N SER A 13 9.31 10.98 -13.96
CA SER A 13 8.08 11.29 -14.70
C SER A 13 8.26 10.96 -16.18
N TYR A 14 7.32 10.20 -16.74
CA TYR A 14 7.27 9.85 -18.14
C TYR A 14 5.97 10.39 -18.74
N ARG A 15 6.08 11.03 -19.90
CA ARG A 15 4.89 11.43 -20.66
C ARG A 15 4.31 10.19 -21.33
N VAL A 16 3.02 9.93 -21.10
CA VAL A 16 2.36 8.71 -21.58
C VAL A 16 2.32 8.65 -23.10
N ASP A 17 2.22 9.81 -23.77
CA ASP A 17 2.25 9.94 -25.23
C ASP A 17 3.57 9.47 -25.86
N GLU A 18 4.69 9.62 -25.14
CA GLU A 18 6.05 9.22 -25.57
C GLU A 18 6.37 7.74 -25.30
N LEU A 19 5.52 7.03 -24.53
CA LEU A 19 5.72 5.61 -24.21
C LEU A 19 5.29 4.69 -25.35
N SER A 20 6.02 3.57 -25.52
CA SER A 20 5.59 2.46 -26.38
C SER A 20 4.30 1.81 -25.85
N GLU A 21 3.59 1.07 -26.70
CA GLU A 21 2.37 0.35 -26.30
C GLU A 21 2.66 -0.67 -25.18
N GLU A 22 3.79 -1.37 -25.28
CA GLU A 22 4.25 -2.30 -24.26
C GLU A 22 4.54 -1.57 -22.94
N ALA A 23 5.19 -0.40 -22.99
CA ALA A 23 5.49 0.39 -21.80
C ALA A 23 4.20 0.89 -21.12
N ARG A 24 3.20 1.36 -21.88
CA ARG A 24 1.89 1.75 -21.33
C ARG A 24 1.15 0.59 -20.67
N THR A 25 1.29 -0.62 -21.22
CA THR A 25 0.74 -1.84 -20.63
C THR A 25 1.40 -2.14 -19.28
N GLN A 26 2.73 -2.05 -19.21
CA GLN A 26 3.43 -2.25 -17.94
C GLN A 26 3.07 -1.19 -16.89
N VAL A 27 2.89 0.08 -17.30
CA VAL A 27 2.41 1.14 -16.40
C VAL A 27 1.08 0.76 -15.76
N THR A 28 0.14 0.23 -16.56
CA THR A 28 -1.17 -0.19 -16.07
C THR A 28 -1.04 -1.35 -15.08
N ASN A 29 -0.19 -2.33 -15.39
CA ASN A 29 0.07 -3.47 -14.50
C ASN A 29 0.70 -3.03 -13.18
N ILE A 30 1.66 -2.11 -13.20
CA ILE A 30 2.31 -1.56 -12.00
C ILE A 30 1.26 -0.86 -11.13
N LYS A 31 0.46 0.06 -11.71
CA LYS A 31 -0.62 0.75 -10.98
C LYS A 31 -1.60 -0.24 -10.34
N PHE A 32 -1.93 -1.33 -11.02
CA PHE A 32 -2.78 -2.38 -10.48
C PHE A 32 -2.13 -3.05 -9.26
N VAL A 33 -0.87 -3.49 -9.38
CA VAL A 33 -0.14 -4.14 -8.28
C VAL A 33 0.05 -3.21 -7.08
N ASP A 34 0.35 -1.93 -7.31
CA ASP A 34 0.49 -0.93 -6.24
C ASP A 34 -0.81 -0.75 -5.44
N ASN A 35 -1.95 -0.73 -6.13
CA ASN A 35 -3.26 -0.67 -5.47
C ASN A 35 -3.54 -1.92 -4.63
N GLU A 36 -3.15 -3.10 -5.11
CA GLU A 36 -3.26 -4.34 -4.35
C GLU A 36 -2.35 -4.33 -3.11
N ILE A 37 -1.11 -3.85 -3.24
CA ILE A 37 -0.18 -3.66 -2.11
C ILE A 37 -0.77 -2.69 -1.08
N ALA A 38 -1.32 -1.56 -1.52
CA ALA A 38 -1.98 -0.60 -0.64
C ALA A 38 -3.16 -1.24 0.12
N THR A 39 -3.96 -2.05 -0.57
CA THR A 39 -5.09 -2.79 0.02
C THR A 39 -4.61 -3.79 1.07
N LEU A 40 -3.54 -4.55 0.78
CA LEU A 40 -2.95 -5.49 1.73
C LEU A 40 -2.41 -4.77 2.98
N ASN A 41 -1.73 -3.64 2.80
CA ASN A 41 -1.25 -2.82 3.92
C ASN A 41 -2.39 -2.29 4.80
N ALA A 42 -3.50 -1.88 4.20
CA ALA A 42 -4.70 -1.48 4.95
C ALA A 42 -5.25 -2.63 5.79
N ARG A 43 -5.34 -3.84 5.23
CA ARG A 43 -5.76 -5.04 5.98
C ARG A 43 -4.78 -5.36 7.10
N LEU A 44 -3.47 -5.29 6.83
CA LEU A 44 -2.44 -5.51 7.84
C LEU A 44 -2.57 -4.54 9.01
N ALA A 45 -2.89 -3.26 8.77
CA ALA A 45 -3.12 -2.27 9.83
C ALA A 45 -4.31 -2.64 10.74
N VAL A 46 -5.39 -3.19 10.16
CA VAL A 46 -6.54 -3.71 10.93
C VAL A 46 -6.09 -4.86 11.85
N TYR A 47 -5.37 -5.85 11.29
CA TYR A 47 -4.88 -6.98 12.09
C TYR A 47 -3.89 -6.55 13.17
N ALA A 48 -3.00 -5.60 12.87
CA ALA A 48 -2.06 -5.05 13.85
C ALA A 48 -2.79 -4.37 15.02
N THR A 49 -3.89 -3.67 14.74
CA THR A 49 -4.74 -3.06 15.77
C THR A 49 -5.40 -4.12 16.66
N ALA A 50 -5.98 -5.17 16.05
CA ALA A 50 -6.57 -6.27 16.80
C ALA A 50 -5.53 -6.99 17.68
N ARG A 51 -4.33 -7.26 17.15
CA ARG A 51 -3.22 -7.87 17.90
C ARG A 51 -2.86 -7.03 19.13
N LYS A 52 -2.69 -5.71 18.98
CA LYS A 52 -2.41 -4.79 20.10
C LYS A 52 -3.54 -4.80 21.14
N ALA A 53 -4.80 -4.85 20.70
CA ALA A 53 -5.93 -4.95 21.61
C ALA A 53 -5.88 -6.23 22.46
N TYR A 54 -5.55 -7.38 21.85
CA TYR A 54 -5.40 -8.65 22.55
C TYR A 54 -4.19 -8.66 23.50
N GLU A 55 -3.06 -8.07 23.11
CA GLU A 55 -1.90 -7.90 24.00
C GLU A 55 -2.26 -7.07 25.24
N ASN A 56 -3.01 -5.98 25.05
CA ASN A 56 -3.49 -5.15 26.16
C ASN A 56 -4.46 -5.91 27.07
N ALA A 57 -5.41 -6.65 26.49
CA ALA A 57 -6.35 -7.47 27.24
C ALA A 57 -5.63 -8.54 28.07
N LEU A 58 -4.64 -9.21 27.48
CA LEU A 58 -3.80 -10.16 28.18
C LEU A 58 -3.08 -9.49 29.35
N ARG A 59 -2.42 -8.35 29.12
CA ARG A 59 -1.71 -7.62 30.18
C ARG A 59 -2.63 -7.29 31.35
N LEU A 60 -3.87 -6.88 31.09
CA LEU A 60 -4.87 -6.58 32.12
C LEU A 60 -5.35 -7.84 32.87
N ALA A 61 -5.40 -8.99 32.21
CA ALA A 61 -5.79 -10.27 32.80
C ALA A 61 -4.67 -10.92 33.63
N MET A 62 -3.41 -10.54 33.43
CA MET A 62 -2.28 -11.11 34.16
C MET A 62 -2.30 -10.70 35.65
N PRO A 63 -1.97 -11.63 36.57
CA PRO A 63 -1.79 -11.30 37.99
C PRO A 63 -0.74 -10.21 38.18
N ARG A 64 -0.96 -9.28 39.13
CA ARG A 64 -0.01 -8.19 39.41
C ARG A 64 1.37 -8.66 39.85
N SER A 65 1.51 -9.90 40.32
CA SER A 65 2.79 -10.51 40.66
C SER A 65 3.63 -10.93 39.45
N LEU A 66 3.03 -10.94 38.25
CA LEU A 66 3.65 -11.30 36.97
C LEU A 66 3.73 -10.12 35.99
N GLN A 67 3.27 -8.95 36.40
CA GLN A 67 3.38 -7.68 35.67
C GLN A 67 4.65 -6.95 36.09
#